data_AF-A0A2I2Y3F6-F1
#
_entry.id   AF-A0A2I2Y3F6-F1
#
_cell.length_a   1.000
_cell.length_b   1.000
_cell.length_c   1.000
_cell.angle_alpha   90.00
_cell.angle_beta   90.00
_cell.angle_gamma   90.00
#
_symmetry.space_group_name_H-M   'P 1'
#
loop_
_entity.id
_entity.type
_entity.pdbx_description
1 polymer ?
#
loop_
_entity_poly.entity_id
_entity_poly.type
_entity_poly.pdbx_seq_one_letter_code
_entity_poly.pdbx_strand_id
1 'polypeptide(L)'
;MQAASPVFRSKDKVEQTPRSQQDPAGPGLPAQSDRLANHQEDDVDLEALVNDMNASLESLYSACSMQSDTVPLLQNGQHARSQPRASGPPRSVQPQVSPRQRVQRSQPVHILAVRRLQEEDQQFRTSSLPAIPNPFPELCGPGSPPVLTPGSLPPSQAAAKQDVKVFSEDGTSKVVEILADMTARDLCQLLVYKSHCVDDNSWTLVEHHPHLGLERCLEDHELVVQVESTMASESKFLFRKNYAKYEFFKNPMNFFPEQMVTWCQQSNGSQTQLLQNFLNSSSCPEIQGFLHVKELGKKSWKKLYVCLRRSGLYCSTKGTSKEPRHLQLLADLEDSNIFSLIAGRKQYNAPTDHGLCIKPNKVRNETKELRLLCAEDEQTRTCWMTAFRLLKYGMLLYQNYRIPQQRKALLSPFSTPVRSVSENSLVAMDFSGQTGRVIENPAEAQSAALEEGHAWRKRSTRMNILGSQSPLHPSTLSTVIHRTQHWFHGRISREESHRIIKQQGLVDGLFLLRDSQSNPKAFVLTLCHHQKIKNFQILPCEDDGQTFFSLDDGNTKFSDLIQLVDFYQLNKGVLPCKLKHHCIRVAL
;
A
#
# COMPACT_ATOMS: atom_id res chain seq x y z
N MET A 1 -48.15 25.77 55.14
CA MET A 1 -46.90 25.49 54.40
C MET A 1 -46.43 24.11 54.85
N GLN A 2 -46.51 23.10 54.00
CA GLN A 2 -45.46 22.67 53.05
C GLN A 2 -44.25 22.01 53.76
N ALA A 3 -43.74 20.84 53.35
CA ALA A 3 -44.25 19.87 52.37
C ALA A 3 -43.57 18.50 52.55
N ALA A 4 -44.34 17.40 52.48
CA ALA A 4 -43.84 16.03 52.24
C ALA A 4 -45.01 15.08 51.97
N SER A 5 -44.96 14.26 50.91
CA SER A 5 -45.76 13.02 50.75
C SER A 5 -45.25 12.16 49.56
N PRO A 6 -45.52 10.84 49.55
CA PRO A 6 -44.54 9.87 49.03
C PRO A 6 -45.11 8.75 48.11
N VAL A 7 -44.25 7.75 47.87
CA VAL A 7 -44.43 6.40 47.28
C VAL A 7 -45.82 5.74 47.44
N PHE A 8 -46.34 5.18 46.32
CA PHE A 8 -47.16 3.92 46.19
C PHE A 8 -47.53 3.69 44.69
N ARG A 9 -47.94 2.52 44.15
CA ARG A 9 -48.12 1.12 44.62
C ARG A 9 -47.92 0.11 43.43
N SER A 10 -48.10 -1.19 43.67
CA SER A 10 -47.97 -2.36 42.75
C SER A 10 -49.31 -2.99 42.32
N LYS A 11 -49.33 -3.79 41.21
CA LYS A 11 -49.78 -5.22 41.12
C LYS A 11 -50.17 -5.76 39.72
N ASP A 12 -50.11 -7.08 39.57
CA ASP A 12 -50.40 -7.94 38.39
C ASP A 12 -51.88 -8.41 38.24
N LYS A 13 -52.26 -8.83 37.01
CA LYS A 13 -53.16 -9.95 36.57
C LYS A 13 -53.34 -9.84 35.02
N VAL A 14 -53.29 -10.85 34.12
CA VAL A 14 -53.78 -12.26 34.02
C VAL A 14 -55.23 -12.39 33.46
N GLU A 15 -55.44 -13.39 32.56
CA GLU A 15 -56.69 -13.86 31.89
C GLU A 15 -57.21 -13.10 30.64
N GLN A 16 -57.84 -13.70 29.60
CA GLN A 16 -58.13 -15.11 29.20
C GLN A 16 -58.36 -15.23 27.66
N THR A 17 -58.40 -16.45 27.08
CA THR A 17 -58.66 -16.74 25.64
C THR A 17 -60.15 -17.01 25.33
N PRO A 18 -60.58 -17.08 24.03
CA PRO A 18 -60.85 -18.41 23.44
C PRO A 18 -60.59 -18.58 21.91
N ARG A 19 -60.72 -19.83 21.43
CA ARG A 19 -60.70 -20.31 20.01
C ARG A 19 -62.04 -19.97 19.28
N SER A 20 -62.26 -20.11 17.96
CA SER A 20 -61.96 -21.25 17.05
C SER A 20 -62.29 -21.03 15.55
N GLN A 21 -61.55 -21.72 14.65
CA GLN A 21 -61.93 -22.30 13.32
C GLN A 21 -62.58 -21.37 12.23
N GLN A 22 -62.18 -21.37 10.94
CA GLN A 22 -62.14 -22.49 9.98
C GLN A 22 -61.17 -22.25 8.79
N ASP A 23 -60.69 -23.36 8.21
CA ASP A 23 -59.99 -23.53 6.90
C ASP A 23 -61.02 -23.51 5.71
N PRO A 24 -60.66 -23.40 4.39
CA PRO A 24 -59.62 -24.25 3.76
C PRO A 24 -58.88 -23.78 2.46
N ALA A 25 -57.95 -24.66 2.04
CA ALA A 25 -57.54 -25.00 0.66
C ALA A 25 -56.64 -24.05 -0.17
N GLY A 26 -55.43 -24.55 -0.49
CA GLY A 26 -54.63 -24.12 -1.65
C GLY A 26 -54.99 -24.90 -2.93
N PRO A 27 -54.48 -24.47 -4.10
CA PRO A 27 -53.25 -25.07 -4.66
C PRO A 27 -52.25 -23.96 -5.06
N GLY A 28 -50.97 -24.17 -5.39
CA GLY A 28 -50.22 -25.33 -5.84
C GLY A 28 -49.16 -24.78 -6.81
N LEU A 29 -47.87 -24.91 -6.46
CA LEU A 29 -46.75 -24.33 -7.20
C LEU A 29 -46.53 -25.03 -8.56
N PRO A 30 -46.23 -24.30 -9.64
CA PRO A 30 -45.47 -24.85 -10.76
C PRO A 30 -43.96 -24.62 -10.52
N ALA A 31 -43.17 -25.69 -10.62
CA ALA A 31 -41.72 -25.57 -10.71
C ALA A 31 -41.32 -24.96 -12.07
N GLN A 32 -40.28 -24.13 -12.11
CA GLN A 32 -39.62 -23.76 -13.35
C GLN A 32 -38.17 -24.25 -13.39
N SER A 33 -37.88 -24.90 -14.50
CA SER A 33 -36.67 -25.61 -14.88
C SER A 33 -35.44 -24.73 -15.00
N ASP A 34 -34.28 -25.27 -14.60
CA ASP A 34 -32.97 -24.78 -15.02
C ASP A 34 -32.88 -24.59 -16.54
N ARG A 35 -32.51 -23.38 -16.97
CA ARG A 35 -31.89 -23.15 -18.27
C ARG A 35 -30.66 -22.28 -18.08
N LEU A 36 -29.50 -22.88 -18.33
CA LEU A 36 -28.22 -22.19 -18.47
C LEU A 36 -28.33 -21.16 -19.59
N ALA A 37 -28.51 -19.89 -19.23
CA ALA A 37 -28.35 -18.77 -20.14
C ALA A 37 -26.86 -18.45 -20.24
N ASN A 38 -26.31 -18.60 -21.44
CA ASN A 38 -24.91 -18.33 -21.73
C ASN A 38 -24.70 -16.81 -21.72
N HIS A 39 -24.18 -16.26 -20.62
CA HIS A 39 -23.78 -14.84 -20.57
C HIS A 39 -22.55 -14.65 -21.46
N GLN A 40 -22.74 -14.05 -22.63
CA GLN A 40 -21.65 -13.35 -23.30
C GLN A 40 -21.30 -12.13 -22.44
N GLU A 41 -20.08 -12.12 -21.91
CA GLU A 41 -19.49 -10.94 -21.33
C GLU A 41 -19.16 -9.98 -22.49
N ASP A 42 -19.86 -8.84 -22.56
CA ASP A 42 -19.45 -7.71 -23.39
C ASP A 42 -18.18 -7.10 -22.78
N ASP A 43 -17.04 -7.74 -23.07
CA ASP A 43 -15.72 -7.38 -22.57
C ASP A 43 -15.23 -6.13 -23.30
N VAL A 44 -15.66 -4.95 -22.82
CA VAL A 44 -15.21 -3.66 -23.33
C VAL A 44 -13.77 -3.41 -22.87
N ASP A 45 -12.83 -3.68 -23.77
CA ASP A 45 -11.39 -3.63 -23.50
C ASP A 45 -10.95 -2.29 -22.90
N LEU A 46 -10.58 -2.32 -21.61
CA LEU A 46 -10.10 -1.16 -20.88
C LEU A 46 -8.67 -0.78 -21.29
N GLU A 47 -7.88 -1.70 -21.86
CA GLU A 47 -6.60 -1.35 -22.49
C GLU A 47 -6.82 -0.54 -23.76
N ALA A 48 -7.81 -0.88 -24.59
CA ALA A 48 -8.17 -0.07 -25.76
C ALA A 48 -8.53 1.37 -25.37
N LEU A 49 -9.34 1.58 -24.32
CA LEU A 49 -9.64 2.94 -23.83
C LEU A 49 -8.42 3.66 -23.26
N VAL A 50 -7.53 2.96 -22.53
CA VAL A 50 -6.28 3.54 -22.04
C VAL A 50 -5.36 3.91 -23.20
N ASN A 51 -5.31 3.11 -24.26
CA ASN A 51 -4.51 3.36 -25.46
C ASN A 51 -5.08 4.51 -26.30
N ASP A 52 -6.40 4.59 -26.51
CA ASP A 52 -7.06 5.72 -27.18
C ASP A 52 -6.86 7.04 -26.41
N MET A 53 -6.98 7.02 -25.08
CA MET A 53 -6.72 8.20 -24.26
C MET A 53 -5.23 8.56 -24.21
N ASN A 54 -4.31 7.58 -24.26
CA ASN A 54 -2.88 7.83 -24.41
C ASN A 54 -2.57 8.46 -25.76
N ALA A 55 -3.11 7.98 -26.88
CA ALA A 55 -2.95 8.58 -28.19
C ALA A 55 -3.49 10.02 -28.25
N SER A 56 -4.60 10.29 -27.57
CA SER A 56 -5.17 11.64 -27.41
C SER A 56 -4.26 12.57 -26.57
N LEU A 57 -3.62 12.03 -25.52
CA LEU A 57 -2.67 12.77 -24.68
C LEU A 57 -1.32 13.00 -25.38
N GLU A 58 -0.80 11.99 -26.09
CA GLU A 58 0.40 12.10 -26.93
C GLU A 58 0.21 13.12 -28.06
N SER A 59 -1.00 13.27 -28.59
CA SER A 59 -1.35 14.33 -29.55
C SER A 59 -1.22 15.73 -28.94
N LEU A 60 -1.60 15.90 -27.66
CA LEU A 60 -1.42 17.18 -26.93
C LEU A 60 0.06 17.46 -26.59
N TYR A 61 0.88 16.44 -26.33
CA TYR A 61 2.33 16.60 -26.13
C TYR A 61 3.10 16.79 -27.45
N SER A 62 2.64 16.19 -28.56
CA SER A 62 3.28 16.26 -29.88
C SER A 62 3.19 17.63 -30.54
N ALA A 63 2.37 18.55 -30.03
CA ALA A 63 2.38 19.95 -30.45
C ALA A 63 3.72 20.68 -30.17
N CYS A 64 4.64 20.06 -29.42
CA CYS A 64 5.96 20.61 -29.09
C CYS A 64 7.16 19.77 -29.58
N SER A 65 6.98 18.76 -30.44
CA SER A 65 8.10 18.01 -31.04
C SER A 65 7.90 17.73 -32.53
N MET A 66 8.96 17.95 -33.32
CA MET A 66 8.94 17.79 -34.78
C MET A 66 8.84 16.32 -35.20
N GLN A 67 8.10 16.09 -36.28
CA GLN A 67 7.79 14.76 -36.83
C GLN A 67 9.00 14.07 -37.49
N SER A 68 8.96 12.73 -37.50
CA SER A 68 9.50 11.93 -38.61
C SER A 68 8.84 10.55 -38.65
N ASP A 69 8.25 10.19 -39.79
CA ASP A 69 7.47 8.96 -40.03
C ASP A 69 8.33 7.68 -40.14
N THR A 70 7.70 6.50 -39.94
CA THR A 70 7.82 5.32 -40.83
C THR A 70 6.72 4.27 -40.52
N VAL A 71 6.20 3.60 -41.56
CA VAL A 71 5.06 2.65 -41.57
C VAL A 71 5.56 1.18 -41.47
N PRO A 72 4.80 0.23 -40.88
CA PRO A 72 5.26 -1.15 -40.62
C PRO A 72 5.13 -2.12 -41.80
N LEU A 73 5.87 -3.23 -41.76
CA LEU A 73 5.81 -4.33 -42.73
C LEU A 73 5.41 -5.68 -42.10
N LEU A 74 4.50 -6.37 -42.77
CA LEU A 74 4.03 -7.73 -42.50
C LEU A 74 5.03 -8.79 -42.98
N GLN A 75 5.12 -9.97 -42.33
CA GLN A 75 5.02 -11.24 -43.06
C GLN A 75 4.74 -12.52 -42.24
N ASN A 76 4.00 -13.41 -42.91
CA ASN A 76 3.53 -14.76 -42.58
C ASN A 76 4.64 -15.84 -42.45
N GLY A 77 4.31 -17.00 -41.86
CA GLY A 77 5.08 -18.25 -42.09
C GLY A 77 4.97 -19.38 -41.04
N GLN A 78 3.80 -20.00 -40.88
CA GLN A 78 3.47 -21.42 -41.17
C GLN A 78 4.17 -22.59 -40.40
N HIS A 79 3.30 -23.34 -39.70
CA HIS A 79 3.23 -24.80 -39.47
C HIS A 79 4.45 -25.74 -39.56
N ALA A 80 4.62 -26.54 -38.50
CA ALA A 80 4.75 -28.00 -38.60
C ALA A 80 4.15 -28.72 -37.37
N ARG A 81 3.66 -29.95 -37.55
CA ARG A 81 2.86 -30.72 -36.57
C ARG A 81 3.34 -32.17 -36.53
N SER A 82 3.65 -32.72 -35.35
CA SER A 82 3.82 -34.17 -35.18
C SER A 82 3.38 -34.63 -33.78
N GLN A 83 2.69 -35.76 -33.73
CA GLN A 83 2.02 -36.35 -32.55
C GLN A 83 2.79 -37.60 -32.04
N PRO A 84 2.46 -38.15 -30.86
CA PRO A 84 3.33 -39.07 -30.12
C PRO A 84 3.20 -40.55 -30.52
N ARG A 85 4.08 -41.40 -29.96
CA ARG A 85 4.00 -42.87 -29.99
C ARG A 85 3.92 -43.48 -28.59
N ALA A 86 3.40 -44.71 -28.51
CA ALA A 86 2.75 -45.24 -27.32
C ALA A 86 3.44 -46.45 -26.64
N SER A 87 3.14 -46.59 -25.34
CA SER A 87 2.97 -47.80 -24.50
C SER A 87 3.73 -49.12 -24.80
N GLY A 88 4.37 -49.65 -23.74
CA GLY A 88 4.70 -51.07 -23.54
C GLY A 88 4.59 -51.46 -22.04
N PRO A 89 4.28 -52.73 -21.67
CA PRO A 89 3.69 -53.08 -20.36
C PRO A 89 4.69 -53.53 -19.26
N PRO A 90 4.26 -53.76 -18.00
CA PRO A 90 5.14 -53.74 -16.82
C PRO A 90 5.71 -55.11 -16.41
N ARG A 91 6.73 -55.09 -15.53
CA ARG A 91 7.18 -56.24 -14.74
C ARG A 91 7.30 -55.90 -13.25
N SER A 92 6.71 -56.75 -12.43
CA SER A 92 6.76 -56.70 -10.97
C SER A 92 7.95 -57.47 -10.41
N VAL A 93 8.67 -56.89 -9.45
CA VAL A 93 9.57 -57.61 -8.53
C VAL A 93 9.47 -56.98 -7.15
N GLN A 94 9.23 -57.81 -6.12
CA GLN A 94 9.15 -57.42 -4.71
C GLN A 94 10.54 -57.35 -4.05
N PRO A 95 10.70 -56.74 -2.85
CA PRO A 95 11.94 -56.07 -2.47
C PRO A 95 13.03 -57.01 -1.94
N GLN A 96 14.28 -56.77 -2.35
CA GLN A 96 15.45 -57.19 -1.58
C GLN A 96 15.92 -56.07 -0.66
N VAL A 97 16.18 -56.43 0.60
CA VAL A 97 16.75 -55.55 1.62
C VAL A 97 18.25 -55.44 1.39
N SER A 98 18.73 -54.25 1.03
CA SER A 98 20.16 -53.93 0.90
C SER A 98 20.67 -53.20 2.16
N PRO A 99 21.94 -53.40 2.56
CA PRO A 99 22.46 -52.87 3.82
C PRO A 99 22.61 -51.34 3.80
N ARG A 100 22.52 -50.71 4.97
CA ARG A 100 22.72 -49.26 5.16
C ARG A 100 24.08 -48.81 4.60
N GLN A 101 24.09 -48.17 3.44
CA GLN A 101 25.25 -47.41 2.97
C GLN A 101 25.52 -46.26 3.95
N ARG A 102 26.73 -46.22 4.53
CA ARG A 102 27.22 -45.03 5.23
C ARG A 102 27.50 -43.96 4.18
N VAL A 103 26.71 -42.90 4.16
CA VAL A 103 26.98 -41.72 3.32
C VAL A 103 28.30 -41.10 3.76
N GLN A 104 29.25 -40.97 2.82
CA GLN A 104 30.57 -40.42 3.07
C GLN A 104 30.50 -38.89 3.04
N ARG A 105 31.03 -38.24 4.08
CA ARG A 105 30.98 -36.78 4.27
C ARG A 105 31.99 -36.04 3.38
N SER A 106 31.54 -34.95 2.77
CA SER A 106 32.33 -34.02 1.93
C SER A 106 33.42 -33.31 2.75
N GLN A 107 34.58 -33.02 2.15
CA GLN A 107 35.72 -32.42 2.88
C GLN A 107 35.61 -30.88 3.01
N PRO A 108 36.22 -30.24 4.04
CA PRO A 108 36.25 -28.78 4.14
C PRO A 108 37.10 -28.13 3.04
N VAL A 109 36.61 -27.02 2.47
CA VAL A 109 37.35 -26.21 1.49
C VAL A 109 38.19 -25.16 2.23
N HIS A 110 39.51 -25.21 2.08
CA HIS A 110 40.41 -24.20 2.64
C HIS A 110 40.44 -22.93 1.78
N ILE A 111 39.76 -21.88 2.23
CA ILE A 111 39.83 -20.54 1.61
C ILE A 111 40.98 -19.77 2.29
N LEU A 112 42.02 -19.43 1.53
CA LEU A 112 43.09 -18.56 1.99
C LEU A 112 42.58 -17.12 2.12
N ALA A 113 42.45 -16.63 3.36
CA ALA A 113 41.94 -15.30 3.65
C ALA A 113 42.97 -14.20 3.34
N VAL A 114 42.90 -13.61 2.14
CA VAL A 114 43.64 -12.37 1.84
C VAL A 114 42.92 -11.18 2.48
N ARG A 115 43.22 -10.92 3.76
CA ARG A 115 42.91 -9.66 4.43
C ARG A 115 44.20 -8.84 4.60
N ARG A 116 44.47 -7.94 3.66
CA ARG A 116 45.21 -6.71 3.96
C ARG A 116 44.19 -5.57 4.01
N LEU A 117 43.81 -5.19 5.22
CA LEU A 117 43.35 -3.84 5.47
C LEU A 117 44.60 -2.97 5.56
N GLN A 118 44.66 -1.94 4.74
CA GLN A 118 45.56 -0.82 4.96
C GLN A 118 44.73 0.44 4.70
N GLU A 119 44.54 1.23 5.76
CA GLU A 119 43.94 2.55 5.68
C GLU A 119 44.95 3.47 5.00
N GLU A 120 44.57 4.14 3.91
CA GLU A 120 45.22 5.38 3.50
C GLU A 120 44.23 6.25 2.70
N ASP A 121 44.42 7.56 2.82
CA ASP A 121 43.42 8.58 2.56
C ASP A 121 43.22 8.94 1.08
N GLN A 122 42.09 9.60 0.81
CA GLN A 122 41.86 10.59 -0.25
C GLN A 122 42.83 10.61 -1.46
N GLN A 123 42.36 10.09 -2.61
CA GLN A 123 42.20 10.85 -3.87
C GLN A 123 41.75 9.95 -5.04
N PHE A 124 41.36 10.61 -6.13
CA PHE A 124 41.10 10.09 -7.48
C PHE A 124 39.72 9.51 -7.82
N ARG A 125 39.29 9.98 -9.00
CA ARG A 125 37.98 9.85 -9.65
C ARG A 125 37.63 8.42 -10.05
N THR A 126 36.34 8.25 -10.31
CA THR A 126 35.76 7.22 -11.18
C THR A 126 36.64 6.85 -12.38
N SER A 127 37.00 5.57 -12.48
CA SER A 127 37.42 4.93 -13.73
C SER A 127 36.75 3.57 -13.87
N SER A 128 36.34 3.25 -15.09
CA SER A 128 35.66 2.01 -15.45
C SER A 128 36.61 0.80 -15.39
N LEU A 129 36.07 -0.36 -15.03
CA LEU A 129 36.77 -1.65 -15.16
C LEU A 129 37.25 -1.87 -16.61
N PRO A 130 38.40 -2.51 -16.84
CA PRO A 130 38.87 -2.83 -18.18
C PRO A 130 37.94 -3.83 -18.86
N ALA A 131 37.55 -3.54 -20.10
CA ALA A 131 36.71 -4.44 -20.89
C ALA A 131 37.48 -5.71 -21.28
N ILE A 132 36.85 -6.86 -21.08
CA ILE A 132 37.31 -8.15 -21.61
C ILE A 132 37.23 -8.07 -23.16
N PRO A 133 38.30 -8.39 -23.91
CA PRO A 133 38.24 -8.36 -25.38
C PRO A 133 37.16 -9.30 -25.94
N ASN A 134 36.40 -8.83 -26.93
CA ASN A 134 35.38 -9.62 -27.61
C ASN A 134 36.02 -10.86 -28.29
N PRO A 135 35.59 -12.10 -27.97
CA PRO A 135 36.21 -13.31 -28.51
C PRO A 135 35.90 -13.61 -29.99
N PHE A 136 35.02 -12.84 -30.65
CA PHE A 136 34.67 -13.05 -32.08
C PHE A 136 34.73 -11.74 -32.88
N PRO A 137 35.91 -11.38 -33.46
CA PRO A 137 36.08 -10.17 -34.28
C PRO A 137 35.52 -10.27 -35.71
N GLU A 138 35.29 -11.49 -36.23
CA GLU A 138 35.15 -11.75 -37.68
C GLU A 138 33.71 -11.65 -38.22
N LEU A 139 32.72 -11.31 -37.40
CA LEU A 139 31.31 -11.19 -37.81
C LEU A 139 30.89 -9.76 -38.26
N CYS A 140 31.83 -8.81 -38.33
CA CYS A 140 31.56 -7.46 -38.84
C CYS A 140 31.86 -7.36 -40.35
N GLY A 141 30.89 -7.77 -41.17
CA GLY A 141 30.90 -7.52 -42.63
C GLY A 141 30.71 -6.03 -42.99
N PRO A 142 31.07 -5.62 -44.21
CA PRO A 142 31.13 -4.21 -44.60
C PRO A 142 29.73 -3.62 -44.87
N GLY A 143 29.24 -2.77 -43.96
CA GLY A 143 27.92 -2.12 -44.10
C GLY A 143 27.64 -1.00 -43.10
N SER A 144 28.66 -0.38 -42.51
CA SER A 144 28.48 0.72 -41.55
C SER A 144 28.37 2.09 -42.24
N PRO A 145 27.48 2.99 -41.76
CA PRO A 145 27.40 4.38 -42.22
C PRO A 145 28.66 5.18 -41.81
N PRO A 146 28.93 6.34 -42.42
CA PRO A 146 30.18 7.07 -42.21
C PRO A 146 30.36 7.51 -40.75
N VAL A 147 31.60 7.38 -40.26
CA VAL A 147 32.01 7.85 -38.94
C VAL A 147 31.85 9.36 -38.88
N LEU A 148 30.89 9.83 -38.07
CA LEU A 148 30.76 11.25 -37.76
C LEU A 148 31.95 11.71 -36.92
N THR A 149 32.51 12.86 -37.30
CA THR A 149 33.65 13.48 -36.64
C THR A 149 33.33 13.88 -35.20
N PRO A 150 34.28 13.75 -34.25
CA PRO A 150 34.08 14.20 -32.87
C PRO A 150 34.06 15.73 -32.82
N GLY A 151 32.87 16.33 -32.86
CA GLY A 151 32.73 17.79 -32.79
C GLY A 151 31.31 18.37 -32.93
N SER A 152 30.30 17.57 -33.26
CA SER A 152 28.95 18.08 -33.57
C SER A 152 27.82 17.42 -32.76
N LEU A 153 27.99 17.31 -31.44
CA LEU A 153 26.84 17.29 -30.53
C LEU A 153 26.58 18.74 -30.10
N PRO A 154 25.32 19.23 -30.08
CA PRO A 154 25.02 20.47 -29.38
C PRO A 154 25.45 20.29 -27.90
N PRO A 155 25.86 21.36 -27.19
CA PRO A 155 26.22 21.24 -25.80
C PRO A 155 25.01 20.68 -25.04
N SER A 156 25.12 19.43 -24.60
CA SER A 156 24.15 18.82 -23.69
C SER A 156 24.11 19.74 -22.47
N GLN A 157 23.01 20.48 -22.32
CA GLN A 157 22.80 21.30 -21.13
C GLN A 157 22.90 20.34 -19.95
N ALA A 158 23.91 20.54 -19.11
CA ALA A 158 24.08 19.72 -17.92
C ALA A 158 22.77 19.79 -17.13
N ALA A 159 22.08 18.65 -17.03
CA ALA A 159 20.73 18.60 -16.49
C ALA A 159 20.69 19.31 -15.15
N ALA A 160 19.82 20.32 -15.03
CA ALA A 160 19.80 21.20 -13.88
C ALA A 160 19.52 20.38 -12.62
N LYS A 161 20.53 20.29 -11.76
CA LYS A 161 20.51 19.61 -10.47
C LYS A 161 20.07 20.59 -9.39
N GLN A 162 19.20 20.13 -8.50
CA GLN A 162 18.68 20.89 -7.38
C GLN A 162 18.70 20.02 -6.12
N ASP A 163 19.12 20.58 -4.99
CA ASP A 163 19.05 19.90 -3.70
C ASP A 163 17.68 20.08 -3.05
N VAL A 164 16.95 18.97 -2.87
CA VAL A 164 15.68 18.95 -2.12
C VAL A 164 15.89 18.38 -0.72
N LYS A 165 15.27 18.98 0.30
CA LYS A 165 15.32 18.49 1.69
C LYS A 165 14.06 17.73 2.05
N VAL A 166 14.20 16.42 2.28
CA VAL A 166 13.10 15.51 2.64
C VAL A 166 13.22 15.10 4.11
N PHE A 167 12.11 15.17 4.83
CA PHE A 167 12.02 14.86 6.27
C PHE A 167 11.29 13.55 6.53
N SER A 168 11.69 12.88 7.61
CA SER A 168 11.01 11.72 8.18
C SER A 168 9.93 12.10 9.20
N GLU A 169 9.07 11.14 9.55
CA GLU A 169 8.03 11.32 10.57
C GLU A 169 8.58 11.51 12.01
N ASP A 170 9.88 11.36 12.23
CA ASP A 170 10.59 11.65 13.49
C ASP A 170 11.30 13.01 13.49
N GLY A 171 11.28 13.74 12.38
CA GLY A 171 11.95 15.02 12.22
C GLY A 171 13.41 14.93 11.74
N THR A 172 13.97 13.73 11.56
CA THR A 172 15.22 13.54 10.82
C THR A 172 15.04 13.98 9.35
N SER A 173 16.14 14.29 8.66
CA SER A 173 16.05 14.83 7.30
C SER A 173 17.29 14.54 6.48
N LYS A 174 17.07 14.22 5.20
CA LYS A 174 18.10 13.98 4.19
C LYS A 174 18.01 15.04 3.10
N VAL A 175 19.16 15.55 2.67
CA VAL A 175 19.26 16.36 1.45
C VAL A 175 19.56 15.41 0.29
N VAL A 176 18.85 15.57 -0.82
CA VAL A 176 18.96 14.72 -2.00
C VAL A 176 19.07 15.60 -3.23
N GLU A 177 20.15 15.42 -3.99
CA GLU A 177 20.28 16.01 -5.32
C GLU A 177 19.27 15.33 -6.28
N ILE A 178 18.42 16.13 -6.91
CA ILE A 178 17.40 15.71 -7.87
C ILE A 178 17.56 16.44 -9.21
N LEU A 179 16.99 15.87 -10.26
CA LEU A 179 16.89 16.47 -11.59
C LEU A 179 15.54 17.17 -11.76
N ALA A 180 15.48 18.14 -12.66
CA ALA A 180 14.26 18.94 -12.91
C ALA A 180 13.04 18.11 -13.39
N ASP A 181 13.28 16.96 -14.03
CA ASP A 181 12.30 16.00 -14.55
C ASP A 181 11.95 14.87 -13.56
N MET A 182 12.54 14.86 -12.36
CA MET A 182 12.32 13.79 -11.38
C MET A 182 10.91 13.85 -10.77
N THR A 183 10.14 12.77 -10.94
CA THR A 183 8.78 12.67 -10.39
C THR A 183 8.78 12.34 -8.90
N ALA A 184 7.65 12.59 -8.25
CA ALA A 184 7.44 12.21 -6.85
C ALA A 184 7.63 10.70 -6.63
N ARG A 185 7.31 9.87 -7.63
CA ARG A 185 7.61 8.43 -7.63
C ARG A 185 9.10 8.15 -7.65
N ASP A 186 9.85 8.75 -8.56
CA ASP A 186 11.28 8.46 -8.72
C ASP A 186 12.05 8.81 -7.44
N LEU A 187 11.72 9.95 -6.83
CA LEU A 187 12.28 10.34 -5.54
C LEU A 187 11.84 9.39 -4.41
N CYS A 188 10.59 8.91 -4.39
CA CYS A 188 10.19 7.84 -3.46
C CYS A 188 11.03 6.57 -3.64
N GLN A 189 11.21 6.09 -4.88
CA GLN A 189 12.01 4.87 -5.14
C GLN A 189 13.48 5.06 -4.75
N LEU A 190 14.05 6.23 -5.00
CA LEU A 190 15.40 6.60 -4.58
C LEU A 190 15.55 6.60 -3.05
N LEU A 191 14.55 7.11 -2.32
CA LEU A 191 14.54 7.12 -0.85
C LEU A 191 14.35 5.72 -0.27
N VAL A 192 13.48 4.89 -0.86
CA VAL A 192 13.31 3.47 -0.50
C VAL A 192 14.63 2.72 -0.62
N TYR A 193 15.31 2.87 -1.78
CA TYR A 193 16.60 2.24 -2.04
C TYR A 193 17.69 2.71 -1.05
N LYS A 194 17.84 4.03 -0.88
CA LYS A 194 18.85 4.64 0.03
C LYS A 194 18.61 4.36 1.52
N SER A 195 17.42 3.91 1.89
CA SER A 195 17.03 3.67 3.29
C SER A 195 16.77 2.18 3.59
N HIS A 196 17.08 1.30 2.62
CA HIS A 196 16.86 -0.15 2.69
C HIS A 196 15.42 -0.54 3.09
N CYS A 197 14.44 0.25 2.68
CA CYS A 197 13.04 -0.04 2.92
C CYS A 197 12.53 -1.13 1.97
N VAL A 198 11.50 -1.87 2.40
CA VAL A 198 10.72 -2.72 1.49
C VAL A 198 10.01 -1.81 0.48
N ASP A 199 10.26 -2.05 -0.82
CA ASP A 199 9.51 -1.39 -1.90
C ASP A 199 8.07 -1.93 -1.92
N ASP A 200 7.16 -1.12 -1.37
CA ASP A 200 5.73 -1.30 -1.55
C ASP A 200 5.10 0.01 -2.03
N ASN A 201 3.97 -0.11 -2.73
CA ASN A 201 3.36 1.00 -3.46
C ASN A 201 2.65 2.01 -2.53
N SER A 202 2.93 1.97 -1.22
CA SER A 202 2.36 2.88 -0.22
C SER A 202 3.27 4.06 0.10
N TRP A 203 4.56 4.04 -0.29
CA TRP A 203 5.44 5.19 -0.12
C TRP A 203 4.91 6.43 -0.86
N THR A 204 5.05 7.59 -0.22
CA THR A 204 4.59 8.88 -0.75
C THR A 204 5.41 10.03 -0.18
N LEU A 205 5.62 11.05 -1.01
CA LEU A 205 6.03 12.38 -0.57
C LEU A 205 4.80 13.20 -0.17
N VAL A 206 4.95 14.01 0.87
CA VAL A 206 3.89 14.87 1.40
C VAL A 206 4.35 16.32 1.36
N GLU A 207 3.65 17.17 0.61
CA GLU A 207 3.76 18.63 0.72
C GLU A 207 3.10 19.03 2.03
N HIS A 208 3.90 19.51 2.99
CA HIS A 208 3.45 19.86 4.33
C HIS A 208 3.73 21.35 4.63
N HIS A 209 2.69 22.07 5.07
CA HIS A 209 2.72 23.50 5.41
C HIS A 209 2.38 23.68 6.90
N PRO A 210 3.39 23.71 7.80
CA PRO A 210 3.15 23.88 9.24
C PRO A 210 2.39 25.17 9.55
N HIS A 211 2.73 26.27 8.88
CA HIS A 211 2.16 27.60 9.07
C HIS A 211 0.70 27.72 8.66
N LEU A 212 0.25 26.94 7.66
CA LEU A 212 -1.15 26.88 7.23
C LEU A 212 -1.91 25.71 7.89
N GLY A 213 -1.24 24.83 8.62
CA GLY A 213 -1.84 23.60 9.14
C GLY A 213 -2.41 22.71 8.03
N LEU A 214 -1.73 22.64 6.88
CA LEU A 214 -2.14 21.89 5.69
C LEU A 214 -1.10 20.81 5.33
N GLU A 215 -1.57 19.67 4.83
CA GLU A 215 -0.70 18.70 4.14
C GLU A 215 -1.44 17.95 3.02
N ARG A 216 -0.72 17.55 1.97
CA ARG A 216 -1.24 16.63 0.93
C ARG A 216 -0.15 15.64 0.51
N CYS A 217 -0.56 14.45 0.11
CA CYS A 217 0.33 13.56 -0.64
C CYS A 217 0.53 14.13 -2.05
N LEU A 218 1.74 14.01 -2.59
CA LEU A 218 1.97 14.20 -4.02
C LEU A 218 1.46 12.95 -4.76
N GLU A 219 0.85 13.16 -5.92
CA GLU A 219 0.60 12.09 -6.87
C GLU A 219 1.90 11.72 -7.59
N ASP A 220 2.02 10.45 -7.99
CA ASP A 220 3.29 9.88 -8.43
C ASP A 220 3.91 10.52 -9.68
N HIS A 221 3.09 11.16 -10.52
CA HIS A 221 3.53 11.85 -11.73
C HIS A 221 3.91 13.33 -11.49
N GLU A 222 3.65 13.89 -10.30
CA GLU A 222 3.99 15.30 -10.02
C GLU A 222 5.51 15.49 -10.00
N LEU A 223 6.01 16.51 -10.71
CA LEU A 223 7.42 16.88 -10.72
C LEU A 223 7.78 17.57 -9.40
N VAL A 224 8.78 17.03 -8.68
CA VAL A 224 9.11 17.50 -7.32
C VAL A 224 9.55 18.96 -7.33
N VAL A 225 10.36 19.36 -8.32
CA VAL A 225 10.83 20.74 -8.50
C VAL A 225 9.68 21.72 -8.78
N GLN A 226 8.66 21.30 -9.54
CA GLN A 226 7.47 22.13 -9.78
C GLN A 226 6.68 22.36 -8.49
N VAL A 227 6.46 21.31 -7.69
CA VAL A 227 5.78 21.44 -6.38
C VAL A 227 6.59 22.34 -5.45
N GLU A 228 7.90 22.09 -5.32
CA GLU A 228 8.81 22.90 -4.48
C GLU A 228 8.79 24.38 -4.86
N SER A 229 8.73 24.70 -6.16
CA SER A 229 8.65 26.07 -6.66
C SER A 229 7.44 26.86 -6.12
N THR A 230 6.35 26.17 -5.70
CA THR A 230 5.14 26.78 -5.12
C THR A 230 5.11 26.82 -3.59
N MET A 231 6.08 26.20 -2.92
CA MET A 231 6.10 26.08 -1.46
C MET A 231 6.57 27.38 -0.77
N ALA A 232 6.18 27.58 0.49
CA ALA A 232 6.75 28.62 1.35
C ALA A 232 8.01 28.10 2.07
N SER A 233 8.89 28.98 2.52
CA SER A 233 10.17 28.62 3.18
C SER A 233 10.04 27.73 4.43
N GLU A 234 8.92 27.80 5.15
CA GLU A 234 8.64 26.94 6.32
C GLU A 234 8.04 25.57 5.96
N SER A 235 7.70 25.38 4.68
CA SER A 235 7.10 24.14 4.17
C SER A 235 8.14 23.04 4.02
N LYS A 236 7.70 21.79 4.04
CA LYS A 236 8.59 20.62 4.04
C LYS A 236 8.02 19.52 3.16
N PHE A 237 8.90 18.76 2.51
CA PHE A 237 8.55 17.43 2.03
C PHE A 237 8.71 16.43 3.17
N LEU A 238 7.66 15.67 3.47
CA LEU A 238 7.76 14.50 4.36
C LEU A 238 7.75 13.22 3.53
N PHE A 239 8.50 12.19 3.94
CA PHE A 239 8.47 10.86 3.35
C PHE A 239 7.84 9.88 4.35
N ARG A 240 6.71 9.26 3.96
CA ARG A 240 5.99 8.28 4.80
C ARG A 240 5.17 7.30 3.96
N LYS A 241 4.55 6.34 4.62
CA LYS A 241 3.55 5.45 4.00
C LYS A 241 2.16 6.08 3.98
N ASN A 242 1.38 5.77 2.95
CA ASN A 242 -0.05 6.00 2.84
C ASN A 242 -0.69 4.80 2.13
N TYR A 243 -1.29 3.89 2.89
CA TYR A 243 -1.91 2.68 2.35
C TYR A 243 -3.24 2.93 1.62
N ALA A 244 -3.90 4.08 1.86
CA ALA A 244 -5.17 4.49 1.24
C ALA A 244 -5.01 5.29 -0.06
N LYS A 245 -3.77 5.58 -0.49
CA LYS A 245 -3.43 6.37 -1.68
C LYS A 245 -4.28 6.04 -2.92
N TYR A 246 -4.62 4.75 -3.09
CA TYR A 246 -5.41 4.21 -4.21
C TYR A 246 -6.62 3.36 -3.77
N GLU A 247 -7.18 3.58 -2.58
CA GLU A 247 -8.23 2.69 -2.04
C GLU A 247 -9.49 2.63 -2.93
N PHE A 248 -9.86 3.76 -3.57
CA PHE A 248 -10.93 3.80 -4.58
C PHE A 248 -10.71 2.78 -5.71
N PHE A 249 -9.50 2.65 -6.27
CA PHE A 249 -9.26 1.70 -7.36
C PHE A 249 -9.23 0.23 -6.90
N LYS A 250 -9.07 -0.03 -5.60
CA LYS A 250 -9.16 -1.39 -5.02
C LYS A 250 -10.61 -1.83 -4.80
N ASN A 251 -11.50 -0.90 -4.44
CA ASN A 251 -12.91 -1.18 -4.12
C ASN A 251 -13.82 -0.01 -4.51
N PRO A 252 -14.00 0.28 -5.82
CA PRO A 252 -14.68 1.51 -6.25
C PRO A 252 -16.18 1.49 -5.96
N MET A 253 -16.84 0.32 -6.09
CA MET A 253 -18.29 0.16 -5.93
C MET A 253 -18.80 0.57 -4.55
N ASN A 254 -18.00 0.36 -3.49
CA ASN A 254 -18.38 0.65 -2.11
C ASN A 254 -17.67 1.90 -1.55
N PHE A 255 -16.96 2.65 -2.39
CA PHE A 255 -16.11 3.75 -1.93
C PHE A 255 -16.90 5.03 -1.60
N PHE A 256 -17.92 5.32 -2.40
CA PHE A 256 -18.77 6.50 -2.23
C PHE A 256 -20.15 6.09 -1.68
N PRO A 257 -20.72 6.86 -0.73
CA PRO A 257 -22.14 6.72 -0.36
C PRO A 257 -23.04 6.98 -1.58
N GLU A 258 -24.12 6.22 -1.73
CA GLU A 258 -25.05 6.31 -2.89
C GLU A 258 -25.55 7.74 -3.12
N GLN A 259 -25.92 8.44 -2.04
CA GLN A 259 -26.41 9.81 -2.09
C GLN A 259 -25.34 10.86 -2.42
N MET A 260 -24.05 10.50 -2.46
CA MET A 260 -22.95 11.43 -2.72
C MET A 260 -22.62 11.56 -4.22
N VAL A 261 -23.01 10.60 -5.05
CA VAL A 261 -22.66 10.57 -6.49
C VAL A 261 -23.95 10.54 -7.31
N THR A 262 -24.29 11.65 -7.96
CA THR A 262 -25.45 11.67 -8.87
C THR A 262 -25.06 11.21 -10.26
N TRP A 263 -25.38 9.95 -10.55
CA TRP A 263 -25.36 9.37 -11.89
C TRP A 263 -26.46 9.95 -12.76
N CYS A 264 -26.18 10.13 -14.05
CA CYS A 264 -27.25 10.06 -15.04
C CYS A 264 -27.77 8.63 -15.01
N GLN A 265 -29.07 8.45 -14.79
CA GLN A 265 -29.65 7.14 -14.42
C GLN A 265 -29.50 6.10 -15.54
N GLN A 266 -28.50 5.23 -15.42
CA GLN A 266 -28.50 3.92 -16.08
C GLN A 266 -28.23 2.83 -15.04
N SER A 267 -29.27 2.05 -14.76
CA SER A 267 -29.21 0.88 -13.90
C SER A 267 -28.38 -0.24 -14.53
N ASN A 268 -27.64 -0.99 -13.70
CA ASN A 268 -26.83 -2.18 -14.03
C ASN A 268 -25.36 -1.93 -14.42
N GLY A 269 -24.75 -0.83 -13.99
CA GLY A 269 -23.33 -0.56 -14.25
C GLY A 269 -22.36 -1.52 -13.54
N SER A 270 -21.44 -2.13 -14.30
CA SER A 270 -20.36 -2.96 -13.76
C SER A 270 -19.27 -2.11 -13.08
N GLN A 271 -18.38 -2.77 -12.32
CA GLN A 271 -17.20 -2.13 -11.71
C GLN A 271 -16.37 -1.31 -12.73
N THR A 272 -16.25 -1.84 -13.95
CA THR A 272 -15.51 -1.22 -15.05
C THR A 272 -16.21 0.05 -15.54
N GLN A 273 -17.54 0.07 -15.67
CA GLN A 273 -18.29 1.25 -16.09
C GLN A 273 -18.22 2.38 -15.05
N LEU A 274 -18.31 2.05 -13.76
CA LEU A 274 -18.11 3.00 -12.67
C LEU A 274 -16.73 3.69 -12.79
N LEU A 275 -15.68 2.89 -13.00
CA LEU A 275 -14.32 3.40 -13.15
C LEU A 275 -14.18 4.25 -14.42
N GLN A 276 -14.66 3.76 -15.56
CA GLN A 276 -14.65 4.48 -16.84
C GLN A 276 -15.30 5.86 -16.71
N ASN A 277 -16.44 5.99 -16.03
CA ASN A 277 -17.11 7.28 -15.84
C ASN A 277 -16.29 8.29 -15.02
N PHE A 278 -15.51 7.83 -14.03
CA PHE A 278 -14.61 8.71 -13.26
C PHE A 278 -13.31 9.05 -13.99
N LEU A 279 -12.86 8.21 -14.93
CA LEU A 279 -11.63 8.44 -15.70
C LEU A 279 -11.89 9.17 -17.03
N ASN A 280 -13.09 9.07 -17.58
CA ASN A 280 -13.49 9.76 -18.78
C ASN A 280 -13.71 11.26 -18.51
N SER A 281 -12.82 12.08 -19.06
CA SER A 281 -12.85 13.53 -19.00
C SER A 281 -14.20 14.16 -19.43
N SER A 282 -14.95 13.52 -20.33
CA SER A 282 -16.22 14.07 -20.84
C SER A 282 -17.46 13.74 -20.00
N SER A 283 -17.40 12.73 -19.12
CA SER A 283 -18.58 12.19 -18.42
C SER A 283 -18.42 12.03 -16.90
N CYS A 284 -17.51 12.78 -16.29
CA CYS A 284 -17.26 12.72 -14.85
C CYS A 284 -18.55 13.00 -14.04
N PRO A 285 -18.92 12.14 -13.07
CA PRO A 285 -20.14 12.32 -12.28
C PRO A 285 -20.09 13.56 -11.38
N GLU A 286 -21.26 14.12 -11.07
CA GLU A 286 -21.38 15.20 -10.10
C GLU A 286 -21.36 14.65 -8.67
N ILE A 287 -20.47 15.20 -7.85
CA ILE A 287 -20.27 14.81 -6.46
C ILE A 287 -20.92 15.85 -5.54
N GLN A 288 -21.76 15.41 -4.62
CA GLN A 288 -22.67 16.28 -3.86
C GLN A 288 -22.72 15.94 -2.37
N GLY A 289 -23.08 16.91 -1.54
CA GLY A 289 -23.35 16.67 -0.13
C GLY A 289 -23.24 17.92 0.73
N PHE A 290 -23.50 17.77 2.03
CA PHE A 290 -23.30 18.87 2.98
C PHE A 290 -21.85 18.94 3.46
N LEU A 291 -21.29 20.14 3.49
CA LEU A 291 -20.01 20.45 4.13
C LEU A 291 -20.15 21.73 4.96
N HIS A 292 -19.36 21.84 6.02
CA HIS A 292 -19.16 23.12 6.68
C HIS A 292 -18.13 23.92 5.89
N VAL A 293 -18.56 25.02 5.28
CA VAL A 293 -17.72 25.95 4.53
C VAL A 293 -17.33 27.09 5.44
N LYS A 294 -16.03 27.39 5.53
CA LYS A 294 -15.55 28.55 6.31
C LYS A 294 -15.80 29.84 5.53
N GLU A 295 -16.36 30.86 6.19
CA GLU A 295 -16.48 32.18 5.56
C GLU A 295 -15.10 32.85 5.39
N LEU A 296 -14.88 33.50 4.24
CA LEU A 296 -13.65 34.21 3.92
C LEU A 296 -13.46 35.40 4.88
N GLY A 297 -12.23 35.60 5.35
CA GLY A 297 -11.88 36.65 6.33
C GLY A 297 -12.48 36.50 7.74
N LYS A 298 -13.48 35.63 7.96
CA LYS A 298 -14.17 35.44 9.26
C LYS A 298 -13.71 34.17 9.97
N LYS A 299 -14.08 34.01 11.25
CA LYS A 299 -13.91 32.74 12.00
C LYS A 299 -15.16 31.85 12.00
N SER A 300 -16.23 32.27 11.32
CA SER A 300 -17.50 31.57 11.20
C SER A 300 -17.49 30.48 10.13
N TRP A 301 -18.27 29.43 10.36
CA TRP A 301 -18.49 28.31 9.46
C TRP A 301 -19.99 28.17 9.20
N LYS A 302 -20.37 27.79 7.97
CA LYS A 302 -21.76 27.57 7.56
C LYS A 302 -21.90 26.18 6.94
N LYS A 303 -22.87 25.39 7.40
CA LYS A 303 -23.24 24.14 6.74
C LYS A 303 -23.97 24.48 5.45
N LEU A 304 -23.36 24.19 4.30
CA LEU A 304 -23.90 24.45 2.97
C LEU A 304 -23.99 23.14 2.19
N TYR A 305 -24.95 23.08 1.26
CA TYR A 305 -24.97 22.03 0.26
C TYR A 305 -23.96 22.37 -0.84
N VAL A 306 -23.07 21.44 -1.14
CA VAL A 306 -21.91 21.62 -2.01
C VAL A 306 -22.01 20.63 -3.17
N CYS A 307 -21.63 21.08 -4.37
CA CYS A 307 -21.61 20.31 -5.61
C CYS A 307 -20.25 20.51 -6.30
N LEU A 308 -19.54 19.43 -6.59
CA LEU A 308 -18.27 19.41 -7.29
C LEU A 308 -18.50 18.93 -8.72
N ARG A 309 -18.04 19.74 -9.67
CA ARG A 309 -18.09 19.51 -11.13
C ARG A 309 -16.69 19.72 -11.70
N ARG A 310 -16.47 19.30 -12.94
CA ARG A 310 -15.19 19.51 -13.65
C ARG A 310 -14.77 20.99 -13.68
N SER A 311 -15.73 21.91 -13.77
CA SER A 311 -15.52 23.36 -13.81
C SER A 311 -15.33 24.04 -12.44
N GLY A 312 -15.31 23.29 -11.33
CA GLY A 312 -15.12 23.87 -10.00
C GLY A 312 -15.97 23.26 -8.89
N LEU A 313 -15.71 23.75 -7.67
CA LEU A 313 -16.56 23.52 -6.50
C LEU A 313 -17.60 24.64 -6.38
N TYR A 314 -18.86 24.27 -6.22
CA TYR A 314 -19.98 25.19 -6.05
C TYR A 314 -20.70 24.93 -4.71
N CYS A 315 -21.32 25.97 -4.13
CA CYS A 315 -22.31 25.81 -3.07
C CYS A 315 -23.69 26.32 -3.51
N SER A 316 -24.75 25.70 -2.98
CA SER A 316 -26.11 26.18 -3.15
C SER A 316 -26.39 27.36 -2.23
N THR A 317 -26.96 28.42 -2.77
CA THR A 317 -27.52 29.57 -2.03
C THR A 317 -28.97 29.32 -1.58
N LYS A 318 -29.60 28.23 -2.04
CA LYS A 318 -31.01 27.90 -1.77
C LYS A 318 -31.20 26.41 -1.44
N GLY A 319 -30.94 26.06 -0.18
CA GLY A 319 -31.12 24.70 0.33
C GLY A 319 -30.20 23.71 -0.37
N THR A 320 -30.78 22.77 -1.11
CA THR A 320 -30.08 21.78 -1.94
C THR A 320 -30.25 22.01 -3.45
N SER A 321 -30.82 23.17 -3.87
CA SER A 321 -31.05 23.44 -5.30
C SER A 321 -29.74 23.55 -6.07
N LYS A 322 -29.67 22.85 -7.21
CA LYS A 322 -28.56 22.84 -8.16
C LYS A 322 -28.82 23.64 -9.44
N GLU A 323 -29.92 24.40 -9.48
CA GLU A 323 -30.17 25.30 -10.60
C GLU A 323 -29.02 26.31 -10.72
N PRO A 324 -28.53 26.65 -11.92
CA PRO A 324 -27.38 27.55 -12.09
C PRO A 324 -27.52 28.89 -11.35
N ARG A 325 -28.74 29.44 -11.27
CA ARG A 325 -29.07 30.67 -10.52
C ARG A 325 -28.88 30.58 -9.00
N HIS A 326 -28.84 29.37 -8.44
CA HIS A 326 -28.63 29.11 -7.02
C HIS A 326 -27.22 28.57 -6.73
N LEU A 327 -26.35 28.40 -7.74
CA LEU A 327 -24.99 27.91 -7.54
C LEU A 327 -23.98 29.06 -7.51
N GLN A 328 -23.24 29.17 -6.41
CA GLN A 328 -22.12 30.08 -6.27
C GLN A 328 -20.81 29.31 -6.36
N LEU A 329 -19.90 29.73 -7.25
CA LEU A 329 -18.55 29.16 -7.35
C LEU A 329 -17.74 29.48 -6.07
N LEU A 330 -17.17 28.45 -5.46
CA LEU A 330 -16.26 28.55 -4.31
C LEU A 330 -14.79 28.53 -4.74
N ALA A 331 -14.43 27.61 -5.65
CA ALA A 331 -13.04 27.35 -6.05
C ALA A 331 -12.95 26.74 -7.45
N ASP A 332 -11.90 27.11 -8.17
CA ASP A 332 -11.44 26.44 -9.40
C ASP A 332 -10.56 25.21 -9.05
N LEU A 333 -10.51 24.21 -9.93
CA LEU A 333 -9.72 22.98 -9.77
C LEU A 333 -8.38 22.99 -10.51
N GLU A 334 -8.26 23.73 -11.62
CA GLU A 334 -7.08 23.66 -12.50
C GLU A 334 -5.85 24.21 -11.77
N ASP A 335 -5.96 25.45 -11.32
CA ASP A 335 -4.90 26.22 -10.64
C ASP A 335 -4.85 25.98 -9.11
N SER A 336 -5.57 24.97 -8.60
CA SER A 336 -5.65 24.66 -7.16
C SER A 336 -5.31 23.21 -6.82
N ASN A 337 -4.84 23.00 -5.59
CA ASN A 337 -4.60 21.68 -5.02
C ASN A 337 -5.45 21.44 -3.75
N ILE A 338 -5.76 20.17 -3.50
CA ILE A 338 -6.58 19.74 -2.35
C ILE A 338 -5.67 19.24 -1.20
N PHE A 339 -5.90 19.75 0.00
CA PHE A 339 -5.10 19.49 1.21
C PHE A 339 -5.96 18.99 2.36
N SER A 340 -5.40 18.12 3.20
CA SER A 340 -5.93 17.78 4.52
C SER A 340 -5.63 18.90 5.51
N LEU A 341 -6.58 19.24 6.37
CA LEU A 341 -6.46 20.30 7.38
C LEU A 341 -6.05 19.70 8.74
N ILE A 342 -4.76 19.61 9.00
CA ILE A 342 -4.20 18.96 10.21
C ILE A 342 -4.35 19.77 11.50
N ALA A 343 -4.52 21.09 11.42
CA ALA A 343 -4.67 21.97 12.59
C ALA A 343 -6.08 22.58 12.74
N GLY A 344 -7.09 22.03 12.05
CA GLY A 344 -8.39 22.67 11.80
C GLY A 344 -9.09 23.28 13.02
N ARG A 345 -9.29 22.51 14.10
CA ARG A 345 -9.93 23.04 15.31
C ARG A 345 -9.12 24.15 15.98
N LYS A 346 -7.80 23.96 16.12
CA LYS A 346 -6.90 24.85 16.87
C LYS A 346 -6.63 26.18 16.14
N GLN A 347 -6.47 26.13 14.82
CA GLN A 347 -6.06 27.29 14.02
C GLN A 347 -7.23 28.03 13.38
N TYR A 348 -8.31 27.31 13.03
CA TYR A 348 -9.41 27.84 12.22
C TYR A 348 -10.80 27.69 12.87
N ASN A 349 -10.88 27.22 14.12
CA ASN A 349 -12.13 26.91 14.83
C ASN A 349 -13.04 25.95 14.03
N ALA A 350 -12.45 24.97 13.33
CA ALA A 350 -13.22 24.01 12.53
C ALA A 350 -14.24 23.22 13.40
N PRO A 351 -15.46 22.94 12.90
CA PRO A 351 -16.47 22.17 13.65
C PRO A 351 -16.04 20.75 14.03
N THR A 352 -15.26 20.08 13.17
CA THR A 352 -14.74 18.73 13.38
C THR A 352 -13.23 18.66 13.07
N ASP A 353 -12.61 17.50 13.29
CA ASP A 353 -11.22 17.26 12.88
C ASP A 353 -11.10 16.83 11.40
N HIS A 354 -12.23 16.64 10.71
CA HIS A 354 -12.31 16.15 9.33
C HIS A 354 -12.29 17.31 8.32
N GLY A 355 -11.36 18.23 8.53
CA GLY A 355 -11.14 19.38 7.66
C GLY A 355 -10.35 19.04 6.39
N LEU A 356 -10.66 19.79 5.33
CA LEU A 356 -9.96 19.78 4.04
C LEU A 356 -9.91 21.21 3.48
N CYS A 357 -8.98 21.49 2.57
CA CYS A 357 -8.77 22.84 2.04
C CYS A 357 -8.39 22.82 0.57
N ILE A 358 -9.00 23.70 -0.23
CA ILE A 358 -8.54 24.00 -1.59
C ILE A 358 -7.62 25.22 -1.48
N LYS A 359 -6.35 25.03 -1.84
CA LYS A 359 -5.28 26.05 -1.87
C LYS A 359 -4.93 26.33 -3.34
N PRO A 360 -5.12 27.55 -3.85
CA PRO A 360 -4.59 27.93 -5.16
C PRO A 360 -3.06 27.88 -5.17
N ASN A 361 -2.46 27.42 -6.28
CA ASN A 361 -1.01 27.22 -6.40
C ASN A 361 -0.18 28.50 -6.19
N LYS A 362 -0.79 29.66 -6.47
CA LYS A 362 -0.19 31.00 -6.28
C LYS A 362 -0.09 31.42 -4.80
N VAL A 363 -0.85 30.77 -3.89
CA VAL A 363 -0.91 31.13 -2.46
C VAL A 363 0.19 30.41 -1.68
N ARG A 364 1.14 31.17 -1.13
CA ARG A 364 2.20 30.64 -0.23
C ARG A 364 1.87 30.79 1.26
N ASN A 365 1.44 31.98 1.67
CA ASN A 365 1.26 32.36 3.07
C ASN A 365 -0.15 32.91 3.41
N GLU A 366 -0.95 33.24 2.39
CA GLU A 366 -2.17 34.03 2.59
C GLU A 366 -3.39 33.19 2.97
N THR A 367 -3.67 33.12 4.27
CA THR A 367 -4.82 32.38 4.83
C THR A 367 -6.20 32.92 4.42
N LYS A 368 -6.27 34.12 3.82
CA LYS A 368 -7.53 34.76 3.39
C LYS A 368 -8.11 34.14 2.13
N GLU A 369 -7.26 33.62 1.24
CA GLU A 369 -7.68 33.05 -0.05
C GLU A 369 -8.04 31.56 0.06
N LEU A 370 -7.48 30.86 1.05
CA LEU A 370 -7.74 29.46 1.33
C LEU A 370 -9.24 29.16 1.44
N ARG A 371 -9.71 28.13 0.73
CA ARG A 371 -11.09 27.64 0.81
C ARG A 371 -11.16 26.46 1.75
N LEU A 372 -11.42 26.74 3.04
CA LEU A 372 -11.51 25.73 4.08
C LEU A 372 -12.91 25.11 4.13
N LEU A 373 -12.93 23.79 4.21
CA LEU A 373 -14.09 22.92 4.18
C LEU A 373 -13.95 21.91 5.34
N CYS A 374 -15.06 21.43 5.89
CA CYS A 374 -15.03 20.51 7.02
C CYS A 374 -16.21 19.53 6.96
N ALA A 375 -15.89 18.24 6.88
CA ALA A 375 -16.85 17.15 6.85
C ALA A 375 -17.37 16.79 8.25
N GLU A 376 -18.43 16.00 8.31
CA GLU A 376 -18.98 15.51 9.59
C GLU A 376 -18.16 14.33 10.14
N ASP A 377 -17.63 13.50 9.24
CA ASP A 377 -16.83 12.31 9.56
C ASP A 377 -15.67 12.08 8.57
N GLU A 378 -14.87 11.07 8.88
CA GLU A 378 -13.67 10.69 8.14
C GLU A 378 -13.95 10.07 6.76
N GLN A 379 -15.04 9.30 6.64
CA GLN A 379 -15.46 8.69 5.39
C GLN A 379 -15.81 9.78 4.39
N THR A 380 -16.65 10.73 4.81
CA THR A 380 -17.09 11.88 4.02
C THR A 380 -15.89 12.71 3.58
N ARG A 381 -14.95 13.01 4.47
CA ARG A 381 -13.68 13.67 4.09
C ARG A 381 -12.92 12.88 3.03
N THR A 382 -12.72 11.58 3.24
CA THR A 382 -11.95 10.71 2.34
C THR A 382 -12.58 10.60 0.97
N CYS A 383 -13.91 10.53 0.90
CA CYS A 383 -14.68 10.58 -0.35
C CYS A 383 -14.48 11.93 -1.06
N TRP A 384 -14.65 13.07 -0.39
CA TRP A 384 -14.44 14.38 -1.01
C TRP A 384 -13.01 14.55 -1.52
N MET A 385 -11.99 14.27 -0.69
CA MET A 385 -10.57 14.32 -1.07
C MET A 385 -10.29 13.48 -2.32
N THR A 386 -10.83 12.27 -2.39
CA THR A 386 -10.64 11.35 -3.52
C THR A 386 -11.40 11.80 -4.76
N ALA A 387 -12.62 12.33 -4.61
CA ALA A 387 -13.35 12.95 -5.71
C ALA A 387 -12.57 14.11 -6.34
N PHE A 388 -12.02 15.03 -5.53
CA PHE A 388 -11.16 16.11 -6.04
C PHE A 388 -9.95 15.59 -6.82
N ARG A 389 -9.28 14.54 -6.33
CA ARG A 389 -8.14 13.90 -7.02
C ARG A 389 -8.56 13.26 -8.34
N LEU A 390 -9.69 12.56 -8.38
CA LEU A 390 -10.23 11.95 -9.59
C LEU A 390 -10.61 13.02 -10.62
N LEU A 391 -11.28 14.10 -10.23
CA LEU A 391 -11.63 15.19 -11.15
C LEU A 391 -10.40 15.96 -11.67
N LYS A 392 -9.38 16.17 -10.83
CA LYS A 392 -8.17 16.93 -11.19
C LYS A 392 -7.23 16.13 -12.09
N TYR A 393 -7.04 14.84 -11.78
CA TYR A 393 -5.99 14.02 -12.41
C TYR A 393 -6.51 12.91 -13.32
N GLY A 394 -7.77 12.48 -13.17
CA GLY A 394 -8.43 11.50 -14.03
C GLY A 394 -7.58 10.27 -14.33
N MET A 395 -7.34 10.01 -15.62
CA MET A 395 -6.55 8.88 -16.11
C MET A 395 -5.12 8.83 -15.56
N LEU A 396 -4.46 9.97 -15.31
CA LEU A 396 -3.10 10.01 -14.75
C LEU A 396 -3.05 9.36 -13.35
N LEU A 397 -4.12 9.50 -12.56
CA LEU A 397 -4.23 8.88 -11.24
C LEU A 397 -4.39 7.36 -11.32
N TYR A 398 -5.07 6.87 -12.36
CA TYR A 398 -5.23 5.44 -12.62
C TYR A 398 -3.95 4.81 -13.19
N GLN A 399 -3.23 5.50 -14.08
CA GLN A 399 -1.91 5.09 -14.55
C GLN A 399 -0.93 4.95 -13.39
N ASN A 400 -0.89 5.94 -12.48
CA ASN A 400 -0.10 5.85 -11.24
C ASN A 400 -0.39 4.56 -10.45
N TYR A 401 -1.66 4.18 -10.31
CA TYR A 401 -2.07 2.95 -9.64
C TYR A 401 -1.64 1.67 -10.39
N ARG A 402 -1.69 1.66 -11.73
CA ARG A 402 -1.38 0.48 -12.57
C ARG A 402 0.10 0.17 -12.71
N ILE A 403 0.97 1.17 -12.90
CA ILE A 403 2.41 0.94 -13.21
C ILE A 403 3.09 -0.05 -12.23
N PRO A 404 2.90 0.03 -10.90
CA PRO A 404 3.52 -0.92 -9.97
C PRO A 404 2.89 -2.33 -10.03
N GLN A 405 1.65 -2.47 -10.50
CA GLN A 405 1.01 -3.77 -10.71
C GLN A 405 1.59 -4.46 -11.96
N GLN A 406 1.80 -3.70 -13.04
CA GLN A 406 2.48 -4.20 -14.25
C GLN A 406 3.92 -4.65 -13.94
N ARG A 407 4.68 -3.87 -13.15
CA ARG A 407 6.01 -4.32 -12.67
C ARG A 407 5.95 -5.64 -11.89
N LYS A 408 4.90 -5.88 -11.10
CA LYS A 408 4.69 -7.16 -10.39
C LYS A 408 4.21 -8.29 -11.30
N ALA A 409 3.48 -8.00 -12.38
CA ALA A 409 3.07 -9.01 -13.36
C ALA A 409 4.25 -9.48 -14.24
N LEU A 410 5.19 -8.58 -14.55
CA LEU A 410 6.45 -8.91 -15.23
C LEU A 410 7.42 -9.71 -14.34
N LEU A 411 7.32 -9.56 -13.01
CA LEU A 411 8.06 -10.34 -12.04
C LEU A 411 7.27 -11.59 -11.65
N SER A 412 7.43 -12.66 -12.44
CA SER A 412 6.99 -14.01 -12.09
C SER A 412 7.30 -14.31 -10.61
N PRO A 413 6.37 -14.94 -9.84
CA PRO A 413 6.68 -15.37 -8.49
C PRO A 413 7.90 -16.29 -8.55
N PHE A 414 8.93 -15.93 -7.78
CA PHE A 414 10.32 -16.41 -7.88
C PHE A 414 11.17 -15.85 -9.05
N SER A 415 11.51 -14.57 -8.94
CA SER A 415 12.90 -14.16 -9.13
C SER A 415 13.25 -13.05 -8.13
N THR A 416 13.90 -13.41 -7.04
CA THR A 416 14.63 -12.43 -6.21
C THR A 416 15.79 -11.88 -7.03
N PRO A 417 16.23 -10.62 -6.82
CA PRO A 417 17.45 -10.09 -7.44
C PRO A 417 18.69 -10.68 -6.77
N VAL A 418 18.84 -12.00 -6.87
CA VAL A 418 20.14 -12.66 -6.73
C VAL A 418 20.98 -12.13 -7.89
N ARG A 419 22.25 -11.82 -7.61
CA ARG A 419 23.25 -11.62 -8.67
C ARG A 419 23.16 -12.80 -9.65
N SER A 420 23.38 -12.57 -10.95
CA SER A 420 23.43 -13.64 -11.94
C SER A 420 24.37 -14.76 -11.47
N VAL A 421 23.74 -15.82 -10.97
CA VAL A 421 24.32 -17.04 -10.41
C VAL A 421 23.33 -18.08 -10.88
N SER A 422 23.71 -18.86 -11.89
CA SER A 422 22.82 -19.87 -12.47
C SER A 422 22.37 -20.86 -11.39
N GLU A 423 21.22 -21.51 -11.56
CA GLU A 423 20.75 -22.54 -10.61
C GLU A 423 21.81 -23.64 -10.41
N ASN A 424 22.66 -23.88 -11.41
CA ASN A 424 23.83 -24.77 -11.37
C ASN A 424 24.99 -24.28 -10.47
N SER A 425 24.85 -23.14 -9.77
CA SER A 425 25.87 -22.54 -8.90
C SER A 425 25.41 -22.37 -7.45
N LEU A 426 24.21 -22.86 -7.10
CA LEU A 426 23.79 -23.00 -5.71
C LEU A 426 24.34 -24.33 -5.16
N VAL A 427 25.14 -24.24 -4.09
CA VAL A 427 25.68 -25.41 -3.38
C VAL A 427 25.19 -25.43 -1.94
N ALA A 428 24.84 -26.61 -1.44
CA ALA A 428 24.47 -26.76 -0.05
C ALA A 428 25.70 -26.55 0.85
N MET A 429 25.55 -25.82 1.95
CA MET A 429 26.63 -25.48 2.89
C MET A 429 26.34 -26.04 4.27
N ASP A 430 27.36 -26.60 4.91
CA ASP A 430 27.31 -27.10 6.29
C ASP A 430 28.17 -26.24 7.21
N PHE A 431 27.55 -25.68 8.24
CA PHE A 431 28.18 -24.84 9.28
C PHE A 431 28.24 -25.55 10.65
N SER A 432 28.05 -26.87 10.72
CA SER A 432 28.07 -27.64 11.97
C SER A 432 29.46 -27.81 12.60
N GLY A 433 30.53 -27.39 11.91
CA GLY A 433 31.91 -27.34 12.40
C GLY A 433 32.43 -25.91 12.61
N GLN A 434 33.69 -25.78 13.07
CA GLN A 434 34.35 -24.48 13.28
C GLN A 434 34.61 -23.70 11.97
N THR A 435 34.49 -24.35 10.82
CA THR A 435 34.67 -23.76 9.49
C THR A 435 33.56 -24.27 8.58
N GLY A 436 32.88 -23.38 7.86
CA GLY A 436 31.83 -23.77 6.92
C GLY A 436 32.40 -24.58 5.74
N ARG A 437 31.72 -25.65 5.34
CA ARG A 437 32.11 -26.52 4.21
C ARG A 437 31.00 -26.61 3.16
N VAL A 438 31.38 -26.84 1.91
CA VAL A 438 30.46 -27.17 0.82
C VAL A 438 30.06 -28.65 0.95
N ILE A 439 28.78 -28.95 0.79
CA ILE A 439 28.28 -30.32 0.64
C ILE A 439 28.24 -30.64 -0.86
N GLU A 440 29.30 -31.27 -1.36
CA GLU A 440 29.43 -31.62 -2.77
C GLU A 440 28.65 -32.89 -3.14
N ASN A 441 28.49 -33.81 -2.18
CA ASN A 441 27.80 -35.08 -2.39
C ASN A 441 26.26 -34.87 -2.38
N PRO A 442 25.54 -35.12 -3.51
CA PRO A 442 24.09 -34.90 -3.57
C PRO A 442 23.29 -35.76 -2.58
N ALA A 443 23.78 -36.95 -2.23
CA ALA A 443 23.14 -37.82 -1.24
C ALA A 443 23.37 -37.31 0.20
N GLU A 444 24.50 -36.66 0.49
CA GLU A 444 24.72 -35.96 1.76
C GLU A 444 23.82 -34.73 1.85
N ALA A 445 23.71 -33.95 0.77
CA ALA A 445 22.84 -32.77 0.72
C ALA A 445 21.36 -33.13 0.88
N GLN A 446 20.88 -34.18 0.19
CA GLN A 446 19.51 -34.67 0.34
C GLN A 446 19.26 -35.24 1.75
N SER A 447 20.22 -35.97 2.32
CA SER A 447 20.11 -36.46 3.71
C SER A 447 20.09 -35.32 4.72
N ALA A 448 20.90 -34.27 4.53
CA ALA A 448 20.93 -33.09 5.38
C ALA A 448 19.62 -32.29 5.29
N ALA A 449 19.08 -32.10 4.08
CA ALA A 449 17.78 -31.45 3.87
C ALA A 449 16.62 -32.25 4.47
N LEU A 450 16.65 -33.59 4.37
CA LEU A 450 15.68 -34.46 5.03
C LEU A 450 15.82 -34.43 6.56
N GLU A 451 17.05 -34.53 7.08
CA GLU A 451 17.33 -34.44 8.52
C GLU A 451 16.92 -33.09 9.08
N GLU A 452 17.21 -31.99 8.39
CA GLU A 452 16.77 -30.65 8.76
C GLU A 452 15.24 -30.53 8.68
N GLY A 453 14.59 -31.00 7.61
CA GLY A 453 13.12 -31.01 7.49
C GLY A 453 12.43 -31.92 8.53
N HIS A 454 13.11 -32.96 9.01
CA HIS A 454 12.68 -33.75 10.16
C HIS A 454 12.98 -33.05 11.48
N ALA A 455 14.08 -32.30 11.61
CA ALA A 455 14.43 -31.48 12.76
C ALA A 455 13.56 -30.21 12.87
N TRP A 456 12.99 -29.72 11.76
CA TRP A 456 12.03 -28.62 11.70
C TRP A 456 10.66 -29.10 12.17
N ARG A 457 10.18 -30.24 11.64
CA ARG A 457 8.98 -30.94 12.16
C ARG A 457 9.13 -31.37 13.63
N LYS A 458 10.33 -31.80 14.05
CA LYS A 458 10.63 -32.08 15.47
C LYS A 458 10.78 -30.82 16.31
N ARG A 459 11.23 -29.67 15.79
CA ARG A 459 11.23 -28.38 16.52
C ARG A 459 9.80 -27.89 16.75
N SER A 460 8.96 -27.98 15.71
CA SER A 460 7.52 -27.65 15.78
C SER A 460 6.72 -28.52 16.77
N THR A 461 7.23 -29.70 17.13
CA THR A 461 6.63 -30.57 18.17
C THR A 461 7.39 -30.61 19.51
N ARG A 462 8.69 -30.29 19.54
CA ARG A 462 9.50 -30.21 20.77
C ARG A 462 9.43 -28.87 21.49
N MET A 463 8.97 -27.80 20.84
CA MET A 463 8.56 -26.56 21.53
C MET A 463 7.55 -26.80 22.65
N ASN A 464 6.82 -27.93 22.63
CA ASN A 464 5.81 -28.27 23.64
C ASN A 464 6.24 -29.34 24.67
N ILE A 465 7.42 -29.99 24.57
CA ILE A 465 7.69 -31.23 25.36
C ILE A 465 9.08 -31.31 26.04
N LEU A 466 10.08 -30.45 25.74
CA LEU A 466 11.38 -30.54 26.45
C LEU A 466 11.89 -29.22 27.02
N GLY A 467 11.16 -28.70 28.01
CA GLY A 467 11.67 -27.73 28.98
C GLY A 467 12.71 -28.35 29.92
N SER A 468 13.90 -28.70 29.41
CA SER A 468 15.07 -28.88 30.28
C SER A 468 15.66 -27.51 30.58
N GLN A 469 15.16 -26.87 31.64
CA GLN A 469 15.73 -25.63 32.13
C GLN A 469 17.14 -25.90 32.68
N SER A 470 18.17 -25.38 32.02
CA SER A 470 19.46 -25.20 32.68
C SER A 470 19.29 -24.09 33.73
N PRO A 471 19.57 -24.29 35.03
CA PRO A 471 19.02 -23.44 36.10
C PRO A 471 19.52 -22.00 36.19
N LEU A 472 20.32 -21.50 35.24
CA LEU A 472 21.12 -20.28 35.42
C LEU A 472 20.80 -19.11 34.48
N HIS A 473 20.24 -19.32 33.28
CA HIS A 473 19.84 -18.19 32.42
C HIS A 473 18.65 -18.53 31.49
N PRO A 474 17.50 -17.85 31.62
CA PRO A 474 16.56 -17.70 30.52
C PRO A 474 17.26 -16.99 29.35
N SER A 475 17.03 -17.44 28.12
CA SER A 475 17.65 -16.81 26.94
C SER A 475 17.02 -15.42 26.68
N THR A 476 17.63 -14.38 27.26
CA THR A 476 17.19 -12.97 27.23
C THR A 476 16.99 -12.39 25.82
N LEU A 477 17.47 -13.08 24.78
CA LEU A 477 17.27 -12.70 23.39
C LEU A 477 15.80 -12.89 22.94
N SER A 478 15.13 -14.00 23.28
CA SER A 478 13.77 -14.26 22.77
C SER A 478 12.73 -13.28 23.33
N THR A 479 12.97 -12.73 24.52
CA THR A 479 12.09 -11.74 25.15
C THR A 479 12.20 -10.35 24.51
N VAL A 480 13.14 -10.13 23.57
CA VAL A 480 13.46 -8.80 23.00
C VAL A 480 13.36 -8.75 21.47
N ILE A 481 13.28 -9.88 20.75
CA ILE A 481 13.18 -9.92 19.27
C ILE A 481 12.00 -9.14 18.68
N HIS A 482 10.92 -8.91 19.45
CA HIS A 482 9.81 -8.06 19.01
C HIS A 482 10.23 -6.60 18.84
N ARG A 483 11.26 -6.12 19.55
CA ARG A 483 11.73 -4.72 19.48
C ARG A 483 12.47 -4.37 18.19
N THR A 484 12.90 -5.37 17.42
CA THR A 484 13.49 -5.16 16.09
C THR A 484 12.46 -5.19 14.97
N GLN A 485 11.19 -5.44 15.30
CA GLN A 485 10.11 -5.55 14.31
C GLN A 485 9.55 -4.16 13.97
N HIS A 486 9.43 -3.85 12.68
CA HIS A 486 8.89 -2.56 12.21
C HIS A 486 7.46 -2.25 12.69
N TRP A 487 6.69 -3.29 13.03
CA TRP A 487 5.34 -3.15 13.58
C TRP A 487 5.30 -2.81 15.08
N PHE A 488 6.44 -2.85 15.78
CA PHE A 488 6.54 -2.55 17.21
C PHE A 488 7.10 -1.14 17.45
N HIS A 489 6.32 -0.28 18.10
CA HIS A 489 6.63 1.14 18.31
C HIS A 489 7.06 1.47 19.74
N GLY A 490 7.20 0.47 20.62
CA GLY A 490 7.64 0.66 22.01
C GLY A 490 6.74 1.61 22.80
N ARG A 491 7.34 2.58 23.50
CA ARG A 491 6.68 3.49 24.45
C ARG A 491 6.02 4.71 23.81
N ILE A 492 5.15 4.49 22.82
CA ILE A 492 4.26 5.55 22.30
C ILE A 492 2.93 5.59 23.06
N SER A 493 2.31 6.78 23.14
CA SER A 493 0.99 6.94 23.75
C SER A 493 -0.12 6.38 22.85
N ARG A 494 -1.34 6.24 23.42
CA ARG A 494 -2.54 5.90 22.66
C ARG A 494 -2.86 6.95 21.58
N GLU A 495 -2.69 8.21 21.90
CA GLU A 495 -2.95 9.36 21.03
C GLU A 495 -1.94 9.38 19.88
N GLU A 496 -0.68 9.08 20.17
CA GLU A 496 0.37 8.94 19.17
C GLU A 496 0.14 7.74 18.25
N SER A 497 -0.26 6.56 18.77
CA SER A 497 -0.59 5.42 17.89
C SER A 497 -1.80 5.70 17.01
N HIS A 498 -2.79 6.46 17.53
CA HIS A 498 -3.92 6.94 16.75
C HIS A 498 -3.49 7.94 15.67
N ARG A 499 -2.52 8.82 15.95
CA ARG A 499 -1.96 9.78 14.98
C ARG A 499 -1.23 9.08 13.83
N ILE A 500 -0.38 8.09 14.14
CA ILE A 500 0.38 7.32 13.14
C ILE A 500 -0.58 6.55 12.21
N ILE A 501 -1.56 5.82 12.77
CA ILE A 501 -2.55 5.08 11.97
C ILE A 501 -3.39 6.01 11.08
N LYS A 502 -3.70 7.24 11.54
CA LYS A 502 -4.36 8.27 10.73
C LYS A 502 -3.48 8.74 9.57
N GLN A 503 -2.21 9.04 9.81
CA GLN A 503 -1.29 9.56 8.80
C GLN A 503 -0.96 8.55 7.69
N GLN A 504 -1.02 7.25 8.01
CA GLN A 504 -0.76 6.17 7.05
C GLN A 504 -2.01 5.59 6.37
N GLY A 505 -3.18 6.23 6.54
CA GLY A 505 -4.32 6.10 5.63
C GLY A 505 -5.56 5.36 6.16
N LEU A 506 -5.62 4.93 7.42
CA LEU A 506 -6.84 4.32 8.02
C LEU A 506 -7.44 3.10 7.29
N VAL A 507 -6.67 2.38 6.48
CA VAL A 507 -7.16 1.18 5.79
C VAL A 507 -7.41 0.00 6.75
N ASP A 508 -8.29 -0.90 6.34
CA ASP A 508 -8.60 -2.12 7.10
C ASP A 508 -7.39 -3.05 7.25
N GLY A 509 -7.11 -3.44 8.49
CA GLY A 509 -5.95 -4.28 8.80
C GLY A 509 -4.65 -3.48 8.97
N LEU A 510 -4.69 -2.14 8.97
CA LEU A 510 -3.56 -1.29 9.36
C LEU A 510 -3.36 -1.34 10.88
N PHE A 511 -2.17 -1.72 11.35
CA PHE A 511 -1.91 -1.94 12.77
C PHE A 511 -0.51 -1.53 13.24
N LEU A 512 -0.34 -1.43 14.56
CA LEU A 512 0.94 -1.44 15.25
C LEU A 512 0.80 -2.04 16.66
N LEU A 513 1.90 -2.53 17.22
CA LEU A 513 1.99 -2.88 18.64
C LEU A 513 2.82 -1.84 19.39
N ARG A 514 2.48 -1.62 20.67
CA ARG A 514 3.17 -0.71 21.59
C ARG A 514 3.14 -1.25 23.01
N ASP A 515 4.00 -0.72 23.86
CA ASP A 515 3.95 -0.96 25.31
C ASP A 515 2.63 -0.42 25.89
N SER A 516 2.06 -1.14 26.86
CA SER A 516 0.91 -0.62 27.62
C SER A 516 1.37 0.38 28.66
N GLN A 517 0.81 1.60 28.62
CA GLN A 517 1.09 2.64 29.61
C GLN A 517 0.41 2.38 30.96
N SER A 518 -0.63 1.54 31.01
CA SER A 518 -1.40 1.26 32.23
C SER A 518 -1.06 -0.09 32.89
N ASN A 519 -0.42 -1.02 32.16
CA ASN A 519 0.02 -2.30 32.69
C ASN A 519 1.43 -2.61 32.16
N PRO A 520 2.50 -2.45 32.97
CA PRO A 520 3.88 -2.62 32.53
C PRO A 520 4.27 -4.00 31.99
N LYS A 521 3.45 -5.04 32.23
CA LYS A 521 3.67 -6.40 31.70
C LYS A 521 2.87 -6.69 30.42
N ALA A 522 2.02 -5.76 29.96
CA ALA A 522 1.12 -5.95 28.82
C ALA A 522 1.52 -5.10 27.62
N PHE A 523 1.07 -5.53 26.45
CA PHE A 523 1.20 -4.77 25.19
C PHE A 523 -0.17 -4.33 24.68
N VAL A 524 -0.19 -3.43 23.71
CA VAL A 524 -1.43 -2.98 23.07
C VAL A 524 -1.29 -3.09 21.55
N LEU A 525 -2.13 -3.93 20.95
CA LEU A 525 -2.38 -3.92 19.51
C LEU A 525 -3.33 -2.76 19.20
N THR A 526 -2.85 -1.77 18.44
CA THR A 526 -3.70 -0.71 17.87
C THR A 526 -4.01 -1.08 16.42
N LEU A 527 -5.29 -1.18 16.05
CA LEU A 527 -5.76 -1.70 14.75
C LEU A 527 -6.85 -0.81 14.16
N CYS A 528 -6.79 -0.55 12.85
CA CYS A 528 -7.83 0.13 12.08
C CYS A 528 -8.78 -0.87 11.39
N HIS A 529 -10.08 -0.57 11.44
CA HIS A 529 -11.13 -1.29 10.72
C HIS A 529 -12.35 -0.38 10.51
N HIS A 530 -12.84 -0.27 9.27
CA HIS A 530 -13.84 0.71 8.82
C HIS A 530 -13.51 2.14 9.30
N GLN A 531 -12.26 2.56 9.09
CA GLN A 531 -11.67 3.84 9.55
C GLN A 531 -11.75 4.13 11.06
N LYS A 532 -12.16 3.14 11.87
CA LYS A 532 -12.23 3.23 13.33
C LYS A 532 -11.02 2.53 13.95
N ILE A 533 -10.31 3.25 14.80
CA ILE A 533 -9.10 2.76 15.48
C ILE A 533 -9.49 2.13 16.82
N LYS A 534 -9.23 0.83 16.97
CA LYS A 534 -9.44 0.06 18.19
C LYS A 534 -8.10 -0.26 18.86
N ASN A 535 -8.11 -0.35 20.19
CA ASN A 535 -6.97 -0.84 20.99
C ASN A 535 -7.39 -2.17 21.62
N PHE A 536 -6.55 -3.19 21.52
CA PHE A 536 -6.73 -4.49 22.16
C PHE A 536 -5.56 -4.74 23.11
N GLN A 537 -5.82 -5.13 24.35
CA GLN A 537 -4.76 -5.45 25.31
C GLN A 537 -4.27 -6.88 25.05
N ILE A 538 -2.96 -7.01 24.88
CA ILE A 538 -2.26 -8.29 24.86
C ILE A 538 -1.77 -8.53 26.28
N LEU A 539 -2.38 -9.47 26.97
CA LEU A 539 -2.08 -9.78 28.36
C LEU A 539 -1.14 -10.99 28.44
N PRO A 540 -0.17 -10.99 29.36
CA PRO A 540 0.56 -12.21 29.71
C PRO A 540 -0.34 -13.13 30.53
N CYS A 541 -0.35 -14.41 30.21
CA CYS A 541 -0.92 -15.48 31.02
C CYS A 541 0.17 -16.50 31.36
N GLU A 542 0.03 -17.19 32.49
CA GLU A 542 0.95 -18.24 32.92
C GLU A 542 0.25 -19.59 32.81
N ASP A 543 0.93 -20.58 32.24
CA ASP A 543 0.45 -21.94 32.01
C ASP A 543 1.64 -22.89 32.17
N ASP A 544 1.52 -23.90 33.05
CA ASP A 544 2.61 -24.81 33.44
C ASP A 544 3.96 -24.13 33.78
N GLY A 545 3.91 -22.91 34.34
CA GLY A 545 5.09 -22.12 34.70
C GLY A 545 5.78 -21.41 33.52
N GLN A 546 5.21 -21.47 32.32
CA GLN A 546 5.62 -20.71 31.15
C GLN A 546 4.70 -19.50 30.92
N THR A 547 5.27 -18.34 30.60
CA THR A 547 4.50 -17.16 30.22
C THR A 547 4.15 -17.20 28.73
N PHE A 548 2.87 -16.99 28.42
CA PHE A 548 2.32 -16.82 27.08
C PHE A 548 1.65 -15.45 26.95
N PHE A 549 1.37 -15.02 25.73
CA PHE A 549 0.57 -13.83 25.42
C PHE A 549 -0.78 -14.22 24.83
N SER A 550 -1.84 -13.48 25.17
CA SER A 550 -3.19 -13.70 24.65
C SER A 550 -3.93 -12.37 24.43
N LEU A 551 -4.89 -12.38 23.49
CA LEU A 551 -5.83 -11.30 23.17
C LEU A 551 -7.27 -11.62 23.60
N ASP A 552 -7.48 -12.81 24.16
CA ASP A 552 -8.79 -13.45 24.37
C ASP A 552 -8.80 -14.26 25.68
N ASP A 553 -8.28 -13.67 26.75
CA ASP A 553 -8.27 -14.19 28.13
C ASP A 553 -7.72 -15.62 28.27
N GLY A 554 -6.73 -15.95 27.45
CA GLY A 554 -6.01 -17.23 27.48
C GLY A 554 -6.61 -18.33 26.60
N ASN A 555 -7.67 -18.06 25.82
CA ASN A 555 -8.23 -19.04 24.88
C ASN A 555 -7.25 -19.35 23.74
N THR A 556 -6.60 -18.33 23.17
CA THR A 556 -5.49 -18.45 22.22
C THR A 556 -4.20 -17.94 22.88
N LYS A 557 -3.21 -18.84 23.01
CA LYS A 557 -1.92 -18.59 23.67
C LYS A 557 -0.78 -18.55 22.66
N PHE A 558 0.12 -17.58 22.78
CA PHE A 558 1.29 -17.40 21.92
C PHE A 558 2.57 -17.33 22.76
N SER A 559 3.67 -17.94 22.32
CA SER A 559 4.97 -17.91 23.02
C SER A 559 5.59 -16.51 23.05
N ASP A 560 5.31 -15.71 22.03
CA ASP A 560 5.84 -14.36 21.85
C ASP A 560 4.93 -13.52 20.94
N LEU A 561 5.25 -12.23 20.82
CA LEU A 561 4.48 -11.28 20.02
C LEU A 561 4.62 -11.51 18.51
N ILE A 562 5.67 -12.18 18.03
CA ILE A 562 5.85 -12.46 16.59
C ILE A 562 4.85 -13.53 16.18
N GLN A 563 4.81 -14.66 16.92
CA GLN A 563 3.83 -15.72 16.68
C GLN A 563 2.38 -15.19 16.74
N LEU A 564 2.09 -14.29 17.68
CA LEU A 564 0.79 -13.61 17.78
C LEU A 564 0.50 -12.81 16.50
N VAL A 565 1.42 -11.96 16.05
CA VAL A 565 1.23 -11.13 14.84
C VAL A 565 1.07 -12.00 13.60
N ASP A 566 1.91 -13.02 13.41
CA ASP A 566 1.84 -13.96 12.28
C ASP A 566 0.50 -14.70 12.25
N PHE A 567 0.04 -15.19 13.41
CA PHE A 567 -1.27 -15.82 13.53
C PHE A 567 -2.40 -14.89 13.11
N TYR A 568 -2.42 -13.63 13.58
CA TYR A 568 -3.47 -12.67 13.25
C TYR A 568 -3.33 -12.01 11.88
N GLN A 569 -2.20 -12.17 11.18
CA GLN A 569 -2.09 -11.89 9.75
C GLN A 569 -2.81 -12.96 8.92
N LEU A 570 -2.67 -14.23 9.30
CA LEU A 570 -3.29 -15.36 8.62
C LEU A 570 -4.77 -15.55 9.02
N ASN A 571 -5.13 -15.26 10.27
CA ASN A 571 -6.42 -15.56 10.88
C ASN A 571 -7.07 -14.31 11.47
N LYS A 572 -8.40 -14.23 11.44
CA LYS A 572 -9.13 -13.11 12.08
C LYS A 572 -9.20 -13.29 13.60
N GLY A 573 -9.47 -14.51 14.08
CA GLY A 573 -9.70 -14.79 15.51
C GLY A 573 -10.71 -13.81 16.12
N VAL A 574 -10.39 -13.27 17.30
CA VAL A 574 -11.20 -12.25 18.00
C VAL A 574 -11.10 -10.84 17.43
N LEU A 575 -10.19 -10.57 16.50
CA LEU A 575 -10.04 -9.24 15.89
C LEU A 575 -11.16 -8.98 14.89
N PRO A 576 -11.52 -7.71 14.61
CA PRO A 576 -12.57 -7.40 13.64
C PRO A 576 -12.20 -7.77 12.19
N CYS A 577 -10.91 -7.72 11.85
CA CYS A 577 -10.33 -8.13 10.57
C CYS A 577 -8.91 -8.70 10.78
N LYS A 578 -8.35 -9.34 9.75
CA LYS A 578 -6.95 -9.80 9.76
C LYS A 578 -5.99 -8.61 9.76
N LEU A 579 -4.82 -8.77 10.36
CA LEU A 579 -3.70 -7.84 10.22
C LEU A 579 -3.18 -7.90 8.77
N LYS A 580 -3.00 -6.76 8.11
CA LYS A 580 -2.58 -6.70 6.69
C LYS A 580 -1.37 -5.79 6.47
N HIS A 581 -1.35 -4.66 7.14
CA HIS A 581 -0.38 -3.59 6.93
C HIS A 581 0.10 -3.12 8.29
N HIS A 582 1.40 -3.03 8.50
CA HIS A 582 1.92 -2.48 9.74
C HIS A 582 2.41 -1.06 9.54
N CYS A 583 2.17 -0.19 10.51
CA CYS A 583 2.71 1.16 10.47
C CYS A 583 4.24 1.12 10.60
N ILE A 584 4.95 1.80 9.71
CA ILE A 584 6.41 1.92 9.73
C ILE A 584 6.77 3.39 9.81
N ARG A 585 7.66 3.77 10.73
CA ARG A 585 8.37 5.06 10.69
C ARG A 585 9.77 4.79 10.17
N VAL A 586 10.21 5.57 9.18
CA VAL A 586 11.56 5.48 8.59
C VAL A 586 12.33 6.72 9.01
N ALA A 587 13.54 6.54 9.52
CA ALA A 587 14.55 7.60 9.62
C ALA A 587 15.32 7.67 8.30
N LEU A 588 15.53 8.88 7.77
CA LEU A 588 16.14 9.14 6.46
C LEU A 588 17.62 9.53 6.55
#